data_AF-A0A842TQS8-F1
#
_entry.id   AF-A0A842TQS8-F1
#
_cell.length_a   1.000
_cell.length_b   1.000
_cell.length_c   1.000
_cell.angle_alpha   90.00
_cell.angle_beta   90.00
_cell.angle_gamma   90.00
#
_symmetry.space_group_name_H-M   'P 1'
#
loop_
_entity.id
_entity.type
_entity.pdbx_description
1 polymer ?
#
loop_
_entity_poly.entity_id
_entity_poly.type
_entity_poly.pdbx_seq_one_letter_code
_entity_poly.pdbx_strand_id
1 'polypeptide(L)'
;MNNRCIFLFSFLLFSPFLAIAQITGFVEDFDDNTPTGWQVPPDQPHTFEIYERDGVLRIVYHRFAESWEWDNINFIPPQVIDLSHKPQISVRVRSDVISELNFKPVYPTV
;
A
#
# COMPACT_ATOMS: atom_id res chain seq x y z
N MET A 1 -42.79 -28.32 -12.37
CA MET A 1 -42.04 -27.29 -11.60
C MET A 1 -41.77 -26.13 -12.54
N ASN A 2 -42.26 -24.92 -12.24
CA ASN A 2 -42.11 -23.77 -13.13
C ASN A 2 -40.64 -23.39 -13.27
N ASN A 3 -40.11 -23.37 -14.49
CA ASN A 3 -38.71 -23.02 -14.78
C ASN A 3 -38.30 -21.67 -14.18
N ARG A 4 -39.26 -20.76 -13.97
CA ARG A 4 -39.06 -19.47 -13.28
C ARG A 4 -38.65 -19.60 -11.81
N CYS A 5 -39.15 -20.61 -11.09
CA CYS A 5 -38.78 -20.84 -9.69
C CYS A 5 -37.36 -21.39 -9.55
N ILE A 6 -36.87 -22.13 -10.55
CA ILE A 6 -35.53 -22.71 -10.56
C ILE A 6 -34.48 -21.61 -10.68
N PHE A 7 -34.68 -20.63 -11.58
CA PHE A 7 -33.77 -19.47 -11.74
C PHE A 7 -33.71 -18.56 -10.51
N LEU A 8 -34.84 -18.33 -9.84
CA LEU A 8 -34.89 -17.54 -8.60
C LEU A 8 -34.17 -18.25 -7.44
N PHE A 9 -34.33 -19.58 -7.36
CA PHE A 9 -33.69 -20.39 -6.33
C PHE A 9 -32.17 -20.48 -6.52
N SER A 10 -31.70 -20.61 -7.78
CA SER A 10 -30.26 -20.61 -8.05
C SER A 10 -29.61 -19.24 -7.85
N PHE A 11 -30.29 -18.12 -8.12
CA PHE A 11 -29.73 -16.78 -7.85
C PHE A 11 -29.55 -16.50 -6.34
N LEU A 12 -30.48 -16.98 -5.50
CA LEU A 12 -30.42 -16.84 -4.04
C LEU A 12 -29.32 -17.70 -3.39
N LEU A 13 -29.02 -18.87 -3.96
CA LEU A 13 -27.97 -19.77 -3.44
C LEU A 13 -26.53 -19.29 -3.74
N PHE A 14 -26.35 -18.47 -4.79
CA PHE A 14 -25.03 -17.91 -5.15
C PHE A 14 -24.78 -16.49 -4.60
N SER A 15 -25.81 -15.83 -4.04
CA SER A 15 -25.70 -14.49 -3.44
C SER A 15 -24.71 -14.35 -2.27
N PRO A 16 -24.48 -15.32 -1.36
CA PRO A 16 -23.59 -15.08 -0.21
C PRO A 16 -22.11 -15.01 -0.60
N PHE A 17 -21.73 -15.42 -1.82
CA PHE A 17 -20.35 -15.34 -2.30
C PHE A 17 -19.93 -13.93 -2.74
N LEU A 18 -20.87 -13.01 -2.95
CA LEU A 18 -20.57 -11.62 -3.32
C LEU A 18 -20.16 -10.74 -2.12
N ALA A 19 -20.22 -11.26 -0.89
CA ALA A 19 -19.96 -10.50 0.34
C ALA A 19 -18.47 -10.36 0.72
N ILE A 20 -17.52 -10.94 -0.03
CA ILE A 20 -16.09 -11.02 0.38
C ILE A 20 -15.19 -10.03 -0.39
N ALA A 21 -15.73 -9.07 -1.15
CA ALA A 21 -14.91 -8.16 -1.97
C ALA A 21 -14.75 -6.74 -1.42
N GLN A 22 -15.25 -6.43 -0.23
CA GLN A 22 -14.98 -5.13 0.39
C GLN A 22 -13.66 -5.19 1.14
N ILE A 23 -12.55 -5.02 0.40
CA ILE A 23 -11.26 -4.69 1.03
C ILE A 23 -11.47 -3.33 1.71
N THR A 24 -11.69 -3.34 3.02
CA THR A 24 -11.65 -2.13 3.83
C THR A 24 -10.18 -1.76 4.00
N GLY A 25 -9.70 -0.76 3.26
CA GLY A 25 -8.31 -0.31 3.36
C GLY A 25 -7.78 0.33 2.09
N PHE A 26 -6.47 0.34 1.96
CA PHE A 26 -5.74 0.82 0.81
C PHE A 26 -4.71 -0.25 0.41
N VAL A 27 -4.64 -0.55 -0.88
CA VAL A 27 -3.66 -1.46 -1.47
C VAL A 27 -2.93 -0.68 -2.55
N GLU A 28 -1.60 -0.66 -2.44
CA GLU A 28 -0.72 -0.19 -3.50
C GLU A 28 -0.13 -1.42 -4.19
N ASP A 29 -0.33 -1.52 -5.50
CA ASP A 29 0.14 -2.62 -6.34
C ASP A 29 1.21 -2.20 -7.33
N PHE A 30 1.53 -0.91 -7.40
CA PHE A 30 2.59 -0.35 -8.23
C PHE A 30 2.44 -0.70 -9.71
N ASP A 31 1.21 -0.55 -10.24
CA ASP A 31 0.86 -0.81 -11.65
C ASP A 31 0.60 0.48 -12.47
N ASP A 32 0.95 1.66 -11.96
CA ASP A 32 0.72 2.96 -12.62
C ASP A 32 2.02 3.64 -13.15
N ASN A 33 3.17 3.02 -12.90
CA ASN A 33 4.54 3.49 -13.16
C ASN A 33 4.87 4.85 -12.52
N THR A 34 4.16 5.23 -11.46
CA THR A 34 4.35 6.48 -10.72
C THR A 34 4.41 6.15 -9.23
N PRO A 35 5.40 6.66 -8.46
CA PRO A 35 5.45 6.41 -7.01
C PRO A 35 4.37 7.23 -6.27
N THR A 36 3.09 6.97 -6.57
CA THR A 36 1.93 7.76 -6.13
C THR A 36 1.85 7.75 -4.60
N GLY A 37 1.84 8.94 -4.00
CA GLY A 37 1.84 9.12 -2.55
C GLY A 37 3.18 8.83 -1.85
N TRP A 38 4.17 8.26 -2.55
CA TRP A 38 5.52 8.03 -2.02
C TRP A 38 6.43 9.21 -2.34
N GLN A 39 7.20 9.67 -1.35
CA GLN A 39 8.11 10.79 -1.51
C GLN A 39 9.34 10.71 -0.63
N VAL A 40 10.46 11.22 -1.15
CA VAL A 40 11.66 11.54 -0.39
C VAL A 40 11.51 13.00 0.05
N PRO A 41 11.49 13.31 1.36
CA PRO A 41 11.49 14.70 1.83
C PRO A 41 12.53 15.59 1.12
N PRO A 42 12.20 16.85 0.82
CA PRO A 42 13.04 17.71 -0.02
C PRO A 42 14.33 18.18 0.66
N ASP A 43 14.45 18.05 1.98
CA ASP A 43 15.58 18.45 2.82
C ASP A 43 16.67 17.38 2.96
N GLN A 44 16.43 16.18 2.43
CA GLN A 44 17.35 15.03 2.40
C GLN A 44 17.54 14.53 0.96
N PRO A 45 17.81 15.43 -0.01
CA PRO A 45 17.99 14.99 -1.37
C PRO A 45 19.19 14.04 -1.43
N HIS A 46 19.07 13.01 -2.27
CA HIS A 46 20.12 12.05 -2.63
C HIS A 46 20.30 10.82 -1.74
N THR A 47 19.91 10.80 -0.46
CA THR A 47 20.07 9.56 0.34
C THR A 47 19.25 8.40 -0.21
N PHE A 48 18.04 8.72 -0.69
CA PHE A 48 17.15 7.78 -1.35
C PHE A 48 16.72 8.31 -2.71
N GLU A 49 16.72 7.44 -3.71
CA GLU A 49 16.01 7.63 -4.97
C GLU A 49 14.87 6.62 -5.03
N ILE A 50 13.67 7.08 -5.41
CA ILE A 50 12.49 6.22 -5.52
C ILE A 50 11.87 6.32 -6.91
N TYR A 51 11.42 5.19 -7.42
CA TYR A 51 10.66 5.12 -8.65
C TYR A 51 9.90 3.81 -8.70
N GLU A 52 8.83 3.80 -9.49
CA GLU A 52 8.06 2.60 -9.74
C GLU A 52 8.54 1.93 -11.03
N ARG A 53 8.75 0.61 -10.98
CA ARG A 53 9.00 -0.19 -12.18
C ARG A 53 8.77 -1.67 -11.91
N ASP A 54 8.11 -2.35 -12.84
CA ASP A 54 7.86 -3.80 -12.81
C ASP A 54 7.00 -4.26 -11.62
N GLY A 55 5.92 -3.52 -11.30
CA GLY A 55 4.98 -3.92 -10.24
C GLY A 55 5.51 -3.70 -8.81
N VAL A 56 6.53 -2.86 -8.63
CA VAL A 56 7.15 -2.58 -7.32
C VAL A 56 7.64 -1.13 -7.21
N LEU A 57 7.60 -0.59 -5.99
CA LEU A 57 8.44 0.55 -5.59
C LEU A 57 9.89 0.10 -5.49
N ARG A 58 10.76 0.72 -6.29
CA ARG A 58 12.21 0.59 -6.15
C ARG A 58 12.74 1.71 -5.30
N ILE A 59 13.60 1.32 -4.36
CA ILE A 59 14.32 2.23 -3.48
C ILE A 59 15.80 1.99 -3.75
N VAL A 60 16.50 3.03 -4.18
CA VAL A 60 17.96 3.01 -4.31
C VAL A 60 18.55 3.82 -3.17
N TYR A 61 19.47 3.21 -2.44
CA TYR A 61 20.14 3.83 -1.31
C TYR A 61 21.51 4.35 -1.72
N HIS A 62 21.73 5.65 -1.55
CA HIS A 62 23.02 6.29 -1.80
C HIS A 62 23.46 7.04 -0.54
N ARG A 63 24.25 6.40 0.32
CA ARG A 63 24.77 7.09 1.50
C ARG A 63 25.92 8.01 1.12
N PHE A 64 25.81 9.28 1.48
CA PHE A 64 26.86 10.29 1.35
C PHE A 64 27.28 10.84 2.71
N ALA A 65 28.28 11.72 2.75
CA ALA A 65 28.75 12.32 4.00
C ALA A 65 27.68 13.22 4.65
N GLU A 66 26.79 13.76 3.81
CA GLU A 66 25.69 14.64 4.18
C GLU A 66 24.41 13.87 4.59
N SER A 67 24.36 12.55 4.37
CA SER A 67 23.20 11.73 4.74
C SER A 67 23.05 11.62 6.25
N TRP A 68 21.85 11.85 6.76
CA TRP A 68 21.55 11.73 8.19
C TRP A 68 21.09 10.32 8.54
N GLU A 69 21.21 9.96 9.81
CA GLU A 69 20.71 8.68 10.32
C GLU A 69 19.17 8.57 10.29
N TRP A 70 18.49 9.71 10.18
CA TRP A 70 17.03 9.82 10.18
C TRP A 70 16.41 10.07 8.80
N ASP A 71 17.21 10.04 7.73
CA ASP A 71 16.70 10.15 6.38
C ASP A 71 15.70 9.00 6.12
N ASN A 72 14.60 9.31 5.44
CA ASN A 72 13.46 8.41 5.33
C ASN A 72 12.76 8.51 3.97
N ILE A 73 11.79 7.65 3.74
CA ILE A 73 10.84 7.78 2.63
C ILE A 73 9.46 7.78 3.27
N ASN A 74 8.61 8.71 2.84
CA ASN A 74 7.27 8.85 3.37
C ASN A 74 6.24 8.35 2.37
N PHE A 75 5.20 7.74 2.90
CA PHE A 75 4.00 7.39 2.16
C PHE A 75 2.80 8.15 2.73
N ILE A 76 2.09 8.87 1.87
CA ILE A 76 0.83 9.53 2.19
C ILE A 76 -0.25 8.87 1.32
N PRO A 77 -1.17 8.10 1.92
CA PRO A 77 -2.25 7.48 1.17
C PRO A 77 -3.08 8.53 0.41
N PRO A 78 -3.47 8.27 -0.85
CA PRO A 78 -4.28 9.20 -1.64
C PRO A 78 -5.71 9.36 -1.10
N GLN A 79 -6.13 8.48 -0.19
CA GLN A 79 -7.43 8.50 0.47
C GLN A 79 -7.29 8.33 1.99
N VAL A 80 -8.25 8.87 2.72
CA VAL A 80 -8.33 8.65 4.18
C VAL A 80 -8.62 7.18 4.45
N ILE A 81 -7.78 6.54 5.26
CA ILE A 81 -7.97 5.16 5.71
C ILE A 81 -8.73 5.18 7.04
N ASP A 82 -9.87 4.50 7.10
CA ASP A 82 -10.61 4.34 8.36
C ASP A 82 -9.84 3.45 9.33
N LEU A 83 -9.51 4.00 10.49
CA LEU A 83 -8.75 3.32 11.54
C LEU A 83 -9.64 2.73 12.64
N SER A 84 -10.97 2.93 12.58
CA SER A 84 -11.93 2.52 13.63
C SER A 84 -11.88 1.02 13.95
N HIS A 85 -11.49 0.21 12.96
CA HIS A 85 -11.38 -1.24 13.07
C HIS A 85 -9.94 -1.76 13.25
N LYS A 86 -8.99 -0.87 13.63
CA LYS A 86 -7.57 -1.22 13.88
C LYS A 86 -6.92 -1.97 12.71
N PRO A 87 -6.79 -1.33 11.54
CA PRO A 87 -6.23 -1.97 10.36
C PRO A 87 -4.78 -2.41 10.58
N GLN A 88 -4.33 -3.37 9.76
CA GLN A 88 -2.95 -3.86 9.75
C GLN A 88 -2.20 -3.30 8.53
N ILE A 89 -0.93 -2.98 8.73
CA ILE A 89 -0.01 -2.64 7.64
C ILE A 89 0.76 -3.91 7.27
N SER A 90 0.72 -4.28 5.99
CA SER A 90 1.48 -5.41 5.45
C SER A 90 2.27 -4.93 4.25
N VAL A 91 3.56 -5.29 4.21
CA VAL A 91 4.48 -4.92 3.14
C VAL A 91 5.30 -6.14 2.76
N ARG A 92 5.48 -6.39 1.47
CA ARG A 92 6.42 -7.39 0.97
C ARG A 92 7.67 -6.67 0.48
N VAL A 93 8.82 -7.01 1.04
CA VAL A 93 10.08 -6.36 0.70
C VAL A 93 11.13 -7.39 0.35
N ARG A 94 11.96 -7.06 -0.64
CA ARG A 94 13.17 -7.78 -1.00
C ARG A 94 14.31 -6.77 -1.05
N SER A 95 15.42 -7.11 -0.40
CA SER A 95 16.66 -6.34 -0.43
C SER A 95 17.79 -7.22 -0.96
N ASP A 96 18.73 -6.62 -1.67
CA ASP A 96 19.98 -7.23 -2.11
C ASP A 96 21.10 -7.06 -1.07
N VAL A 97 20.86 -6.25 -0.03
CA VAL A 97 21.76 -6.03 1.09
C VAL A 97 21.07 -6.33 2.42
N ILE A 98 21.84 -6.46 3.49
CA ILE A 98 21.27 -6.55 4.84
C ILE A 98 20.60 -5.21 5.15
N SER A 99 19.32 -5.27 5.51
CA SER A 99 18.51 -4.07 5.73
C SER A 99 17.63 -4.25 6.96
N GLU A 100 17.47 -3.16 7.71
CA GLU A 100 16.45 -3.01 8.74
C GLU A 100 15.39 -2.03 8.22
N LEU A 101 14.11 -2.39 8.36
CA LEU A 101 13.00 -1.55 7.96
C LEU A 101 12.25 -1.10 9.20
N ASN A 102 12.18 0.21 9.38
CA ASN A 102 11.46 0.84 10.48
C ASN A 102 10.23 1.56 9.93
N PHE A 103 9.04 1.19 10.43
CA PHE A 103 7.78 1.81 10.05
C PHE A 103 7.32 2.75 11.16
N LYS A 104 7.05 4.01 10.81
CA LYS A 104 6.55 5.03 11.74
C LYS A 104 5.22 5.58 11.24
N PRO A 105 4.09 4.94 11.59
CA PRO A 105 2.77 5.49 11.27
C PRO A 105 2.58 6.85 11.95
N VAL A 106 2.12 7.84 11.18
CA VAL A 106 1.73 9.15 11.70
C VAL A 106 0.23 9.31 11.50
N TYR A 107 -0.49 9.44 12.61
CA TYR A 107 -1.94 9.66 12.59
C TYR A 107 -2.22 11.14 12.78
N PRO A 108 -2.86 11.83 11.82
CA PRO A 108 -3.27 13.20 12.03
C PRO A 108 -4.27 13.22 13.19
N THR A 109 -4.03 14.12 14.16
CA THR A 109 -5.06 14.47 15.15
C THR A 109 -6.13 15.27 14.43
N VAL A 110 -7.34 14.70 14.36
CA VAL A 110 -8.58 15.42 14.00
C VAL A 110 -8.91 16.48 15.04
#